data_AF-A0A0R2F0P9-F1
#
_entry.id   AF-A0A0R2F0P9-F1
#
_cell.length_a   1.000
_cell.length_b   1.000
_cell.length_c   1.000
_cell.angle_alpha   90.00
_cell.angle_beta   90.00
_cell.angle_gamma   90.00
#
_symmetry.space_group_name_H-M   'P 1'
#
loop_
_entity.id
_entity.type
_entity.pdbx_description
1 polymer ?
#
loop_
_entity_poly.entity_id
_entity_poly.type
_entity_poly.pdbx_seq_one_letter_code
_entity_poly.pdbx_strand_id
1 'polypeptide(L)'
;MENNIYFTQLRGHLFGLTEDERDDVLAFYREYAADAGLSGEKLIAEFGTPKQLARRVLVDYSIRYDDVADQEAPDEGSSATKQFKSRIQRQLNLLWVVIVGLVTSVVWIPAIIAILLGLFGVVLVAVAVIIILLWLLFTGFFQVFGAIAIAGQSWQTAFFQGGLGLIWIGLQFIAWPIGFVVVRTVFRALMNFVKFIGRRFTRKPQGGVKHA
;
A
#
# COMPACT_ATOMS: atom_id res chain seq x y z
N MET A 1 -37.62 40.54 -22.40
CA MET A 1 -38.27 39.40 -23.07
C MET A 1 -37.27 38.54 -23.85
N GLU A 2 -36.24 39.12 -24.47
CA GLU A 2 -35.24 38.39 -25.29
C GLU A 2 -34.45 37.30 -24.53
N ASN A 3 -34.08 37.54 -23.27
CA ASN A 3 -33.37 36.53 -22.47
C ASN A 3 -34.17 35.24 -22.28
N ASN A 4 -35.50 35.34 -22.15
CA ASN A 4 -36.35 34.16 -21.97
C ASN A 4 -36.31 33.26 -23.24
N ILE A 5 -36.36 33.87 -24.42
CA ILE A 5 -36.29 33.17 -25.71
C ILE A 5 -34.94 32.46 -25.87
N TYR A 6 -33.82 33.11 -25.50
CA TYR A 6 -32.49 32.51 -25.55
C TYR A 6 -32.38 31.26 -24.67
N PHE A 7 -32.83 31.34 -23.40
CA PHE A 7 -32.78 30.20 -22.49
C PHE A 7 -33.77 29.08 -22.86
N THR A 8 -34.92 29.41 -23.45
CA THR A 8 -35.84 28.40 -24.01
C THR A 8 -35.20 27.64 -25.18
N GLN A 9 -34.49 28.35 -26.07
CA GLN A 9 -33.75 27.72 -27.16
C GLN A 9 -32.55 26.91 -26.66
N LEU A 10 -31.86 27.38 -25.62
CA LEU A 10 -30.78 26.65 -24.96
C LEU A 10 -31.28 25.34 -24.35
N ARG A 11 -32.43 25.36 -23.64
CA ARG A 11 -33.08 24.14 -23.12
C ARG A 11 -33.35 23.14 -24.23
N GLY A 12 -33.86 23.63 -25.37
CA GLY A 12 -34.09 22.83 -26.57
C GLY A 12 -32.83 22.36 -27.30
N HIS A 13 -31.63 22.69 -26.85
CA HIS A 13 -30.38 22.16 -27.40
C HIS A 13 -29.60 21.27 -26.43
N LEU A 14 -30.07 21.14 -25.19
CA LEU A 14 -29.49 20.31 -24.13
C LEU A 14 -30.11 18.90 -24.06
N PHE A 15 -30.48 18.31 -25.21
CA PHE A 15 -31.17 17.00 -25.28
C PHE A 15 -30.36 15.80 -24.72
N GLY A 16 -29.12 16.00 -24.29
CA GLY A 16 -28.29 14.95 -23.66
C GLY A 16 -28.27 14.95 -22.14
N LEU A 17 -28.95 15.89 -21.47
CA LEU A 17 -29.03 15.98 -20.00
C LEU A 17 -30.43 15.58 -19.51
N THR A 18 -30.52 15.02 -18.31
CA THR A 18 -31.80 14.79 -17.62
C THR A 18 -32.56 16.11 -17.39
N GLU A 19 -33.87 16.08 -17.11
CA GLU A 19 -34.63 17.33 -16.86
C GLU A 19 -34.04 18.12 -15.68
N ASP A 20 -33.63 17.45 -14.61
CA ASP A 20 -33.05 18.07 -13.41
C ASP A 20 -31.70 18.74 -13.73
N GLU A 21 -30.80 18.04 -14.42
CA GLU A 21 -29.50 18.61 -14.83
C GLU A 21 -29.65 19.78 -15.81
N ARG A 22 -30.66 19.72 -16.70
CA ARG A 22 -30.97 20.85 -17.59
C ARG A 22 -31.41 22.07 -16.81
N ASP A 23 -32.24 21.89 -15.79
CA ASP A 23 -32.74 22.98 -14.98
C ASP A 23 -31.63 23.62 -14.13
N ASP A 24 -30.70 22.81 -13.60
CA ASP A 24 -29.53 23.29 -12.86
C ASP A 24 -28.58 24.13 -13.74
N VAL A 25 -28.25 23.63 -14.94
CA VAL A 25 -27.42 24.38 -15.89
C VAL A 25 -28.09 25.69 -16.28
N LEU A 26 -29.39 25.67 -16.56
CA LEU A 26 -30.14 26.86 -16.94
C LEU A 26 -30.22 27.87 -15.79
N ALA A 27 -30.35 27.42 -14.54
CA ALA A 27 -30.36 28.27 -13.36
C ALA A 27 -29.02 29.00 -13.19
N PHE A 28 -27.89 28.27 -13.30
CA PHE A 28 -26.55 28.84 -13.19
C PHE A 28 -26.29 29.95 -14.21
N TYR A 29 -26.59 29.71 -15.50
CA TYR A 29 -26.36 30.71 -16.54
C TYR A 29 -27.35 31.89 -16.47
N ARG A 30 -28.54 31.68 -15.92
CA ARG A 30 -29.50 32.77 -15.65
C ARG A 30 -29.05 33.67 -14.52
N GLU A 31 -28.51 33.09 -13.44
CA GLU A 31 -27.95 33.84 -12.31
C GLU A 31 -26.74 34.66 -12.76
N TYR A 32 -25.80 34.04 -13.49
CA TYR A 32 -24.67 34.78 -14.06
C TYR A 32 -25.11 35.90 -15.01
N ALA A 33 -26.10 35.65 -15.87
CA ALA A 33 -26.62 36.68 -16.77
C ALA A 33 -27.28 37.84 -16.00
N ALA A 34 -27.95 37.55 -14.88
CA ALA A 34 -28.57 38.56 -14.03
C ALA A 34 -27.51 39.40 -13.30
N ASP A 35 -26.50 38.76 -12.72
CA ASP A 35 -25.41 39.41 -11.99
C ASP A 35 -24.53 40.27 -12.90
N ALA A 36 -24.25 39.80 -14.11
CA ALA A 36 -23.47 40.53 -15.11
C ALA A 36 -24.30 41.54 -15.92
N GLY A 37 -25.62 41.64 -15.66
CA GLY A 37 -26.51 42.54 -16.40
C GLY A 37 -26.58 42.24 -17.90
N LEU A 38 -26.41 40.99 -18.29
CA LEU A 38 -26.36 40.55 -19.69
C LEU A 38 -27.79 40.40 -20.24
N SER A 39 -28.14 41.21 -21.22
CA SER A 39 -29.43 41.13 -21.91
C SER A 39 -29.31 41.23 -23.42
N GLY A 40 -30.12 40.45 -24.14
CA GLY A 40 -30.26 40.55 -25.60
C GLY A 40 -28.96 40.25 -26.33
N GLU A 41 -28.46 41.20 -27.11
CA GLU A 41 -27.25 41.05 -27.93
C GLU A 41 -25.97 40.85 -27.10
N LYS A 42 -25.90 41.43 -25.88
CA LYS A 42 -24.76 41.23 -24.96
C LYS A 42 -24.68 39.80 -24.43
N LEU A 43 -25.83 39.14 -24.27
CA LEU A 43 -25.92 37.75 -23.84
C LEU A 43 -25.32 36.82 -24.92
N ILE A 44 -25.62 37.10 -26.19
CA ILE A 44 -25.12 36.33 -27.33
C ILE A 44 -23.63 36.62 -27.58
N ALA A 45 -23.16 37.84 -27.32
CA ALA A 45 -21.75 38.19 -27.43
C ALA A 45 -20.88 37.45 -26.39
N GLU A 46 -21.36 37.32 -25.15
CA GLU A 46 -20.61 36.69 -24.06
C GLU A 46 -20.71 35.17 -24.09
N PHE A 47 -21.91 34.62 -24.27
CA PHE A 47 -22.15 33.18 -24.24
C PHE A 47 -22.13 32.50 -25.61
N GLY A 48 -22.13 33.27 -26.69
CA GLY A 48 -22.31 32.76 -28.04
C GLY A 48 -23.77 32.39 -28.35
N THR A 49 -23.97 31.74 -29.48
CA THR A 49 -25.30 31.25 -29.86
C THR A 49 -25.79 30.14 -28.90
N PRO A 50 -27.10 29.98 -28.67
CA PRO A 50 -27.64 28.94 -27.78
C PRO A 50 -27.11 27.53 -28.10
N LYS A 51 -26.89 27.25 -29.39
CA LYS A 51 -26.34 25.97 -29.88
C LYS A 51 -24.86 25.78 -29.55
N GLN A 52 -24.06 26.85 -29.57
CA GLN A 52 -22.64 26.81 -29.23
C GLN A 52 -22.45 26.60 -27.72
N LEU A 53 -23.22 27.32 -26.90
CA LEU A 53 -23.20 27.14 -25.46
C LEU A 53 -23.64 25.73 -25.08
N ALA A 54 -24.75 25.23 -25.63
CA ALA A 54 -25.22 23.85 -25.40
C ALA A 54 -24.14 22.81 -25.72
N ARG A 55 -23.45 22.94 -26.86
CA ARG A 55 -22.40 22.00 -27.26
C ARG A 55 -21.20 22.03 -26.31
N ARG A 56 -20.82 23.21 -25.81
CA ARG A 56 -19.72 23.35 -24.84
C ARG A 56 -20.09 22.72 -23.50
N VAL A 57 -21.30 22.98 -23.01
CA VAL A 57 -21.83 22.39 -21.77
C VAL A 57 -21.90 20.87 -21.89
N LEU A 58 -22.48 20.33 -22.97
CA LEU A 58 -22.59 18.88 -23.20
C LEU A 58 -21.22 18.19 -23.22
N VAL A 59 -20.19 18.83 -23.80
CA VAL A 59 -18.83 18.29 -23.82
C VAL A 59 -18.23 18.30 -22.41
N ASP A 60 -18.35 19.41 -21.68
CA ASP A 60 -17.79 19.52 -20.33
C ASP A 60 -18.47 18.54 -19.35
N TYR A 61 -19.78 18.35 -19.50
CA TYR A 61 -20.54 17.33 -18.78
C TYR A 61 -20.09 15.91 -19.16
N SER A 62 -19.91 15.61 -20.46
CA SER A 62 -19.48 14.29 -20.90
C SER A 62 -18.06 13.92 -20.42
N ILE A 63 -17.16 14.91 -20.30
CA ILE A 63 -15.80 14.69 -19.79
C ILE A 63 -15.83 14.43 -18.28
N ARG A 64 -16.67 15.15 -17.54
CA ARG A 64 -16.86 14.87 -16.10
C ARG A 64 -17.52 13.52 -15.85
N TYR A 65 -18.42 13.07 -16.71
CA TYR A 65 -18.97 11.73 -16.63
C TYR A 65 -17.94 10.64 -16.97
N ASP A 66 -16.99 10.87 -17.88
CA ASP A 66 -15.88 9.93 -18.15
C ASP A 66 -14.86 9.84 -17.00
N ASP A 67 -14.63 10.92 -16.24
CA ASP A 67 -13.75 10.94 -15.05
C ASP A 67 -14.46 10.46 -13.76
N VAL A 68 -15.79 10.55 -13.68
CA VAL A 68 -16.58 10.10 -12.52
C VAL A 68 -17.10 8.66 -12.70
N ALA A 69 -17.22 8.15 -13.93
CA ALA A 69 -17.60 6.77 -14.24
C ALA A 69 -16.48 5.72 -14.01
N ASP A 70 -15.46 6.05 -13.21
CA ASP A 70 -14.66 5.06 -12.48
C ASP A 70 -15.47 4.41 -11.33
N GLN A 71 -16.69 4.89 -11.05
CA GLN A 71 -17.69 4.22 -10.21
C GLN A 71 -19.07 4.23 -10.89
N GLU A 72 -19.52 3.03 -11.26
CA GLU A 72 -20.91 2.61 -11.50
C GLU A 72 -21.64 2.98 -12.82
N ALA A 73 -22.03 1.89 -13.52
CA ALA A 73 -23.11 1.71 -14.51
C ALA A 73 -22.93 2.13 -16.00
N PRO A 74 -23.54 1.39 -16.96
CA PRO A 74 -23.26 1.48 -18.40
C PRO A 74 -24.32 2.29 -19.16
N ASP A 75 -23.91 3.18 -20.09
CA ASP A 75 -24.87 3.95 -20.90
C ASP A 75 -24.84 3.64 -22.40
N GLU A 76 -26.04 3.47 -22.95
CA GLU A 76 -26.35 3.02 -24.31
C GLU A 76 -26.40 4.21 -25.28
N GLY A 77 -25.27 4.57 -25.91
CA GLY A 77 -25.32 5.63 -26.92
C GLY A 77 -24.08 5.88 -27.78
N SER A 78 -23.01 5.10 -27.63
CA SER A 78 -21.76 5.35 -28.38
C SER A 78 -21.69 4.55 -29.68
N SER A 79 -21.31 5.24 -30.76
CA SER A 79 -21.10 4.69 -32.11
C SER A 79 -20.32 3.37 -32.07
N ALA A 80 -20.70 2.41 -32.93
CA ALA A 80 -20.18 1.03 -32.91
C ALA A 80 -18.64 0.94 -32.81
N THR A 81 -17.91 1.89 -33.41
CA THR A 81 -16.45 1.99 -33.34
C THR A 81 -15.92 2.48 -31.98
N LYS A 82 -16.58 3.45 -31.34
CA LYS A 82 -16.25 3.90 -29.96
C LYS A 82 -16.60 2.82 -28.94
N GLN A 83 -17.74 2.16 -29.11
CA GLN A 83 -18.17 1.03 -28.28
C GLN A 83 -17.17 -0.15 -28.38
N PHE A 84 -16.64 -0.42 -29.56
CA PHE A 84 -15.64 -1.47 -29.75
C PHE A 84 -14.29 -1.12 -29.10
N LYS A 85 -13.83 0.12 -29.27
CA LYS A 85 -12.58 0.59 -28.65
C LYS A 85 -12.70 0.64 -27.12
N SER A 86 -13.83 1.09 -26.57
CA SER A 86 -14.06 1.11 -25.12
C SER A 86 -14.25 -0.30 -24.54
N ARG A 87 -14.88 -1.24 -25.27
CA ARG A 87 -14.92 -2.66 -24.89
C ARG A 87 -13.54 -3.29 -24.88
N ILE A 88 -12.70 -3.04 -25.89
CA ILE A 88 -11.32 -3.53 -25.91
C ILE A 88 -10.51 -2.91 -24.77
N GLN A 89 -10.62 -1.61 -24.55
CA GLN A 89 -9.92 -0.97 -23.44
C GLN A 89 -10.42 -1.48 -22.09
N ARG A 90 -11.73 -1.69 -21.90
CA ARG A 90 -12.26 -2.33 -20.69
C ARG A 90 -11.76 -3.76 -20.53
N GLN A 91 -11.72 -4.56 -21.59
CA GLN A 91 -11.19 -5.92 -21.54
C GLN A 91 -9.69 -5.94 -21.23
N LEU A 92 -8.90 -5.05 -21.83
CA LEU A 92 -7.49 -4.90 -21.53
C LEU A 92 -7.25 -4.37 -20.12
N ASN A 93 -8.10 -3.46 -19.63
CA ASN A 93 -8.00 -2.92 -18.28
C ASN A 93 -8.44 -3.96 -17.24
N LEU A 94 -9.46 -4.76 -17.53
CA LEU A 94 -9.86 -5.93 -16.72
C LEU A 94 -8.77 -6.99 -16.73
N LEU A 95 -8.19 -7.32 -17.89
CA LEU A 95 -7.04 -8.23 -17.99
C LEU A 95 -5.83 -7.69 -17.23
N TRP A 96 -5.57 -6.39 -17.31
CA TRP A 96 -4.49 -5.73 -16.58
C TRP A 96 -4.74 -5.76 -15.07
N VAL A 97 -5.95 -5.46 -14.60
CA VAL A 97 -6.34 -5.53 -13.19
C VAL A 97 -6.32 -6.98 -12.69
N VAL A 98 -6.74 -7.95 -13.51
CA VAL A 98 -6.67 -9.39 -13.19
C VAL A 98 -5.22 -9.85 -13.14
N ILE A 99 -4.35 -9.42 -14.06
CA ILE A 99 -2.91 -9.72 -14.05
C ILE A 99 -2.24 -9.07 -12.83
N VAL A 100 -2.52 -7.80 -12.55
CA VAL A 100 -2.01 -7.10 -11.35
C VAL A 100 -2.53 -7.78 -10.09
N GLY A 101 -3.80 -8.15 -10.04
CA GLY A 101 -4.46 -8.86 -8.95
C GLY A 101 -3.86 -10.24 -8.72
N LEU A 102 -3.64 -11.02 -9.79
CA LEU A 102 -2.95 -12.31 -9.78
C LEU A 102 -1.50 -12.15 -9.34
N VAL A 103 -0.77 -11.15 -9.85
CA VAL A 103 0.61 -10.88 -9.44
C VAL A 103 0.65 -10.49 -7.96
N THR A 104 -0.23 -9.62 -7.48
CA THR A 104 -0.31 -9.33 -6.04
C THR A 104 -0.64 -10.58 -5.24
N SER A 105 -1.68 -11.36 -5.62
CA SER A 105 -2.09 -12.61 -4.97
C SER A 105 -0.96 -13.65 -4.91
N VAL A 106 -0.27 -13.87 -6.03
CA VAL A 106 0.87 -14.79 -6.16
C VAL A 106 2.10 -14.25 -5.41
N VAL A 107 2.25 -12.93 -5.24
CA VAL A 107 3.35 -12.28 -4.50
C VAL A 107 3.17 -12.37 -2.97
N TRP A 108 1.95 -12.53 -2.46
CA TRP A 108 1.75 -12.77 -1.01
C TRP A 108 2.33 -14.11 -0.56
N ILE A 109 2.28 -15.15 -1.40
CA ILE A 109 2.80 -16.48 -1.09
C ILE A 109 4.31 -16.47 -0.75
N PRO A 110 5.22 -15.96 -1.60
CA PRO A 110 6.64 -15.89 -1.28
C PRO A 110 6.92 -14.92 -0.11
N ALA A 111 6.13 -13.86 0.06
CA ALA A 111 6.28 -12.95 1.19
C ALA A 111 5.98 -13.64 2.53
N ILE A 112 4.89 -14.41 2.60
CA ILE A 112 4.52 -15.19 3.79
C ILE A 112 5.58 -16.26 4.08
N ILE A 113 6.05 -16.98 3.06
CA ILE A 113 7.10 -17.99 3.20
C ILE A 113 8.40 -17.36 3.73
N ALA A 114 8.81 -16.21 3.21
CA ALA A 114 10.01 -15.51 3.67
C ALA A 114 9.90 -15.08 5.15
N ILE A 115 8.74 -14.59 5.57
CA ILE A 115 8.48 -14.22 6.97
C ILE A 115 8.51 -15.47 7.86
N LEU A 116 7.89 -16.57 7.43
CA LEU A 116 7.84 -17.83 8.18
C LEU A 116 9.22 -18.45 8.35
N LEU A 117 10.04 -18.49 7.28
CA LEU A 117 11.43 -18.92 7.33
C LEU A 117 12.27 -18.03 8.25
N GLY A 118 12.06 -16.72 8.20
CA GLY A 118 12.71 -15.77 9.10
C GLY A 118 12.38 -16.07 10.56
N LEU A 119 11.09 -16.24 10.89
CA LEU A 119 10.64 -16.57 12.23
C LEU A 119 11.23 -17.91 12.71
N PHE A 120 11.20 -18.94 11.85
CA PHE A 120 11.80 -20.23 12.15
C PHE A 120 13.30 -20.11 12.43
N GLY A 121 14.02 -19.31 11.64
CA GLY A 121 15.44 -19.01 11.88
C GLY A 121 15.68 -18.37 13.25
N VAL A 122 14.85 -17.42 13.68
CA VAL A 122 14.97 -16.81 15.02
C VAL A 122 14.76 -17.82 16.13
N VAL A 123 13.76 -18.70 15.99
CA VAL A 123 13.50 -19.77 16.97
C VAL A 123 14.68 -20.73 17.04
N LEU A 124 15.22 -21.17 15.90
CA LEU A 124 16.39 -22.04 15.87
C LEU A 124 17.60 -21.40 16.56
N VAL A 125 17.87 -20.12 16.29
CA VAL A 125 18.98 -19.42 16.93
C VAL A 125 18.76 -19.30 18.44
N ALA A 126 17.54 -18.98 18.88
CA ALA A 126 17.22 -18.92 20.31
C ALA A 126 17.42 -20.27 21.00
N VAL A 127 16.92 -21.36 20.40
CA VAL A 127 17.10 -22.72 20.90
C VAL A 127 18.58 -23.11 20.93
N ALA A 128 19.34 -22.81 19.88
CA ALA A 128 20.78 -23.08 19.83
C ALA A 128 21.54 -22.35 20.94
N VAL A 129 21.23 -21.07 21.17
CA VAL A 129 21.82 -20.29 22.27
C VAL A 129 21.49 -20.92 23.62
N ILE A 130 20.25 -21.35 23.86
CA ILE A 130 19.85 -22.02 25.10
C ILE A 130 20.62 -23.33 25.28
N ILE A 131 20.74 -24.15 24.22
CA ILE A 131 21.50 -25.41 24.27
C ILE A 131 22.97 -25.13 24.60
N ILE A 132 23.60 -24.13 23.98
CA ILE A 132 24.99 -23.76 24.25
C ILE A 132 25.16 -23.33 25.71
N LEU A 133 24.24 -22.51 26.23
CA LEU A 133 24.28 -22.05 27.63
C LEU A 133 24.09 -23.20 28.62
N LEU A 134 23.19 -24.15 28.33
CA LEU A 134 23.03 -25.35 29.14
C LEU A 134 24.28 -26.24 29.09
N TRP A 135 24.86 -26.41 27.90
CA TRP A 135 26.05 -27.22 27.72
C TRP A 135 27.23 -26.66 28.52
N LEU A 136 27.49 -25.34 28.45
CA LEU A 136 28.51 -24.69 29.28
C LEU A 136 28.24 -24.87 30.78
N LEU A 137 26.97 -24.83 31.21
CA LEU A 137 26.62 -25.05 32.61
C LEU A 137 26.98 -26.47 33.05
N PHE A 138 26.62 -27.47 32.24
CA PHE A 138 26.94 -28.87 32.53
C PHE A 138 28.45 -29.13 32.53
N THR A 139 29.21 -28.56 31.61
CA THR A 139 30.67 -28.72 31.59
C THR A 139 31.33 -28.09 32.82
N GLY A 140 30.88 -26.91 33.25
CA GLY A 140 31.36 -26.25 34.46
C GLY A 140 31.09 -27.08 35.72
N PHE A 141 29.86 -27.57 35.90
CA PHE A 141 29.52 -28.44 37.03
C PHE A 141 30.31 -29.75 37.01
N PHE A 142 30.42 -30.40 35.85
CA PHE A 142 31.15 -31.65 35.72
C PHE A 142 32.62 -31.49 36.12
N GLN A 143 33.28 -30.38 35.75
CA GLN A 143 34.65 -30.12 36.16
C GLN A 143 34.81 -29.91 37.67
N VAL A 144 33.89 -29.19 38.33
CA VAL A 144 33.97 -28.99 39.78
C VAL A 144 33.77 -30.32 40.53
N PHE A 145 32.81 -31.14 40.10
CA PHE A 145 32.62 -32.47 40.68
C PHE A 145 33.81 -33.40 40.39
N GLY A 146 34.38 -33.34 39.18
CA GLY A 146 35.59 -34.08 38.82
C GLY A 146 36.79 -33.71 39.69
N ALA A 147 36.97 -32.42 39.97
CA ALA A 147 38.02 -31.93 40.84
C ALA A 147 37.91 -32.49 42.27
N ILE A 148 36.69 -32.53 42.83
CA ILE A 148 36.45 -33.09 44.16
C ILE A 148 36.70 -34.60 44.18
N ALA A 149 36.28 -35.33 43.13
CA ALA A 149 36.45 -36.77 43.04
C ALA A 149 37.93 -37.20 42.99
N ILE A 150 38.78 -36.39 42.34
CA ILE A 150 40.21 -36.70 42.13
C ILE A 150 41.09 -36.13 43.27
N ALA A 151 40.54 -35.29 44.14
CA ALA A 151 41.26 -34.67 45.26
C ALA A 151 41.93 -35.67 46.20
N GLY A 152 41.37 -36.88 46.35
CA GLY A 152 41.97 -37.95 47.14
C GLY A 152 43.15 -38.67 46.47
N GLN A 153 43.30 -38.56 45.14
CA GLN A 153 44.39 -39.22 44.40
C GLN A 153 45.56 -38.28 44.14
N SER A 154 45.29 -37.05 43.71
CA SER A 154 46.32 -36.04 43.48
C SER A 154 45.77 -34.66 43.75
N TRP A 155 46.35 -34.00 44.75
CA TRP A 155 46.05 -32.62 45.11
C TRP A 155 46.33 -31.68 43.93
N GLN A 156 47.41 -31.88 43.16
CA GLN A 156 47.80 -31.00 42.07
C GLN A 156 46.75 -30.98 40.94
N THR A 157 46.26 -32.15 40.53
CA THR A 157 45.26 -32.26 39.45
C THR A 157 43.89 -31.76 39.88
N ALA A 158 43.52 -31.95 41.14
CA ALA A 158 42.30 -31.42 41.71
C ALA A 158 42.28 -29.88 41.74
N PHE A 159 43.39 -29.23 42.11
CA PHE A 159 43.49 -27.77 42.07
C PHE A 159 43.45 -27.23 40.63
N PHE A 160 44.10 -27.90 39.69
CA PHE A 160 44.06 -27.50 38.29
C PHE A 160 42.66 -27.62 37.69
N GLN A 161 41.97 -28.76 37.89
CA GLN A 161 40.59 -28.93 37.42
C GLN A 161 39.59 -28.05 38.16
N GLY A 162 39.76 -27.85 39.46
CA GLY A 162 38.91 -26.96 40.25
C GLY A 162 39.04 -25.51 39.80
N GLY A 163 40.27 -25.07 39.51
CA GLY A 163 40.53 -23.74 38.94
C GLY A 163 39.89 -23.56 37.56
N LEU A 164 39.99 -24.55 36.68
CA LEU A 164 39.30 -24.53 35.38
C LEU A 164 37.78 -24.51 35.54
N GLY A 165 37.22 -25.27 36.48
CA GLY A 165 35.80 -25.29 36.78
C GLY A 165 35.29 -23.92 37.23
N LEU A 166 36.07 -23.21 38.05
CA LEU A 166 35.76 -21.86 38.48
C LEU A 166 35.79 -20.86 37.31
N ILE A 167 36.74 -21.00 36.38
CA ILE A 167 36.80 -20.20 35.15
C ILE A 167 35.56 -20.45 34.28
N TRP A 168 35.12 -21.71 34.14
CA TRP A 168 33.90 -22.05 33.40
C TRP A 168 32.64 -21.44 34.03
N ILE A 169 32.52 -21.46 35.36
CA ILE A 169 31.43 -20.80 36.07
C ILE A 169 31.48 -19.28 35.85
N GLY A 170 32.67 -18.67 35.92
CA GLY A 170 32.85 -17.25 35.61
C GLY A 170 32.44 -16.92 34.17
N LEU A 171 32.80 -17.77 33.21
CA LEU A 171 32.42 -17.63 31.82
C LEU A 171 30.91 -17.77 31.62
N GLN A 172 30.24 -18.64 32.40
CA GLN A 172 28.80 -18.82 32.35
C GLN A 172 28.02 -17.54 32.69
N PHE A 173 28.48 -16.80 33.71
CA PHE A 173 27.86 -15.52 34.08
C PHE A 173 27.97 -14.47 32.97
N ILE A 174 29.06 -14.50 32.20
CA ILE A 174 29.28 -13.60 31.06
C ILE A 174 28.52 -14.10 29.82
N ALA A 175 28.38 -15.41 29.63
CA ALA A 175 27.69 -16.01 28.50
C ALA A 175 26.19 -15.69 28.51
N TRP A 176 25.57 -15.60 29.69
CA TRP A 176 24.14 -15.29 29.83
C TRP A 176 23.69 -13.95 29.21
N PRO A 177 24.31 -12.80 29.54
CA PRO A 177 23.97 -11.53 28.90
C PRO A 177 24.31 -11.52 27.40
N ILE A 178 25.39 -12.19 27.00
CA ILE A 178 25.77 -12.31 25.58
C ILE A 178 24.68 -13.06 24.81
N GLY A 179 24.21 -14.20 25.33
CA GLY A 179 23.12 -14.97 24.73
C GLY A 179 21.86 -14.12 24.54
N PHE A 180 21.49 -13.31 25.54
CA PHE A 180 20.36 -12.39 25.43
C PHE A 180 20.56 -11.32 24.35
N VAL A 181 21.76 -10.74 24.26
CA VAL A 181 22.10 -9.76 23.22
C VAL A 181 22.04 -10.37 21.82
N VAL A 182 22.52 -11.61 21.65
CA VAL A 182 22.47 -12.34 20.36
C VAL A 182 21.02 -12.53 19.91
N VAL A 183 20.15 -13.07 20.78
CA VAL A 183 18.73 -13.28 20.46
C VAL A 183 18.04 -11.95 20.12
N ARG A 184 18.32 -10.89 20.88
CA ARG A 184 17.77 -9.55 20.62
C ARG A 184 18.25 -8.97 19.29
N THR A 185 19.51 -9.19 18.93
CA THR A 185 20.10 -8.72 17.67
C THR A 185 19.47 -9.43 16.48
N VAL A 186 19.29 -10.75 16.59
CA VAL A 186 18.63 -11.58 15.58
C VAL A 186 17.17 -11.16 15.39
N PHE A 187 16.44 -10.89 16.48
CA PHE A 187 15.07 -10.39 16.41
C PHE A 187 14.99 -9.00 15.73
N ARG A 188 15.93 -8.09 16.03
CA ARG A 188 16.02 -6.80 15.32
C ARG A 188 16.34 -6.98 13.84
N ALA A 189 17.25 -7.89 13.50
CA ALA A 189 17.58 -8.20 12.12
C ALA A 189 16.35 -8.75 11.36
N LEU A 190 15.60 -9.66 11.98
CA LEU A 190 14.32 -10.15 11.44
C LEU A 190 13.35 -8.99 11.20
N MET A 191 13.14 -8.13 12.20
CA MET A 191 12.21 -6.99 12.08
C MET A 191 12.62 -6.04 10.95
N ASN A 192 13.93 -5.78 10.78
CA ASN A 192 14.45 -4.97 9.69
C ASN A 192 14.25 -5.64 8.33
N PHE A 193 14.43 -6.96 8.25
CA PHE A 193 14.18 -7.75 7.05
C PHE A 193 12.70 -7.75 6.65
N VAL A 194 11.79 -7.93 7.62
CA VAL A 194 10.34 -7.81 7.41
C VAL A 194 9.98 -6.40 6.94
N LYS A 195 10.53 -5.34 7.55
CA LYS A 195 10.33 -3.95 7.10
C LYS A 195 10.92 -3.70 5.71
N PHE A 196 12.00 -4.37 5.32
CA PHE A 196 12.61 -4.25 4.00
C PHE A 196 11.71 -4.88 2.93
N ILE A 197 11.22 -6.09 3.20
CA ILE A 197 10.25 -6.79 2.37
C ILE A 197 8.96 -5.97 2.22
N GLY A 198 8.38 -5.53 3.34
CA GLY A 198 7.18 -4.69 3.34
C GLY A 198 7.38 -3.43 2.47
N ARG A 199 8.45 -2.67 2.70
CA ARG A 199 8.76 -1.47 1.90
C ARG A 199 8.91 -1.74 0.41
N ARG A 200 9.38 -2.93 0.00
CA ARG A 200 9.53 -3.30 -1.41
C ARG A 200 8.18 -3.58 -2.08
N PHE A 201 7.21 -4.09 -1.33
CA PHE A 201 5.88 -4.42 -1.84
C PHE A 201 4.87 -3.29 -1.70
N THR A 202 5.06 -2.33 -0.79
CA THR A 202 4.14 -1.20 -0.60
C THR A 202 4.54 0.08 -1.33
N ARG A 203 5.48 0.05 -2.30
CA ARG A 203 5.71 1.19 -3.20
C ARG A 203 4.52 1.35 -4.15
N LYS A 204 3.46 1.96 -3.65
CA LYS A 204 2.37 2.54 -4.43
C LYS A 204 3.02 3.52 -5.44
N PRO A 205 2.67 3.48 -6.74
CA PRO A 205 3.10 4.51 -7.66
C PRO A 205 2.44 5.82 -7.21
N GLN A 206 3.21 6.72 -6.60
CA GLN A 206 2.80 8.10 -6.46
C GLN A 206 2.92 8.75 -7.84
N GLY A 207 1.87 8.59 -8.65
CA GLY A 207 1.60 9.46 -9.79
C GLY A 207 1.14 10.82 -9.28
N GLY A 208 2.08 11.61 -8.78
CA GLY A 208 1.87 13.03 -8.48
C GLY A 208 2.37 13.84 -9.65
N VAL A 209 1.51 14.08 -10.64
CA VAL A 209 1.78 15.00 -11.74
C VAL A 209 1.81 16.41 -11.15
N LYS A 210 3.01 16.95 -10.96
CA LYS A 210 3.22 18.38 -10.74
C LYS A 210 3.17 19.08 -12.10
N HIS A 211 2.09 19.78 -12.37
CA HIS A 211 2.09 20.89 -13.33
C HIS A 211 1.95 22.18 -12.54
N ALA A 212 3.04 22.93 -12.50
CA ALA A 212 3.10 24.38 -12.33
C ALA A 212 4.11 24.87 -13.36
#